data_AF-A0A378UE72-F1
#
_entry.id   AF-A0A378UE72-F1
#
_cell.length_a   1.000
_cell.length_b   1.000
_cell.length_c   1.000
_cell.angle_alpha   90.00
_cell.angle_beta   90.00
_cell.angle_gamma   90.00
#
_symmetry.space_group_name_H-M   'P 1'
#
loop_
_entity.id
_entity.type
_entity.pdbx_description
1 polymer ?
#
loop_
_entity_poly.entity_id
_entity_poly.type
_entity_poly.pdbx_seq_one_letter_code
_entity_poly.pdbx_strand_id
1 'polypeptide(L)' 'MNSAFFQTSVRVWPQYGRVEIRGVLKTWIGDSKPFTDIKHYILILKRENGVTWLDNFGETDDEKK' A
#
# COMPACT_ATOMS: atom_id res chain seq x y z
N MET A 1 -20.88 3.92 6.72
CA MET A 1 -19.61 4.45 6.17
C MET A 1 -18.93 3.29 5.47
N ASN A 2 -18.62 3.45 4.18
CA ASN A 2 -17.99 2.39 3.37
C ASN A 2 -16.68 2.91 2.81
N SER A 3 -15.65 2.07 2.75
CA SER A 3 -14.36 2.41 2.14
C SER A 3 -13.90 1.30 1.21
N ALA A 4 -13.26 1.66 0.11
CA ALA A 4 -12.64 0.73 -0.82
C ALA A 4 -11.31 1.30 -1.33
N PHE A 5 -10.29 0.46 -1.32
CA PHE A 5 -8.98 0.78 -1.87
C PHE A 5 -8.88 0.27 -3.31
N PHE A 6 -8.63 1.18 -4.25
CA PHE A 6 -8.45 0.89 -5.66
C PHE A 6 -6.96 0.94 -5.98
N GLN A 7 -6.33 -0.23 -6.06
CA GLN A 7 -4.93 -0.33 -6.44
C GLN A 7 -4.69 0.27 -7.83
N THR A 8 -3.69 1.13 -7.95
CA THR A 8 -3.27 1.74 -9.23
C THR A 8 -1.94 1.22 -9.72
N SER A 9 -1.04 0.83 -8.82
CA SER A 9 0.24 0.22 -9.20
C SER A 9 0.80 -0.68 -8.12
N VAL A 10 1.56 -1.70 -8.55
CA VAL A 10 2.41 -2.52 -7.69
C VAL A 10 3.81 -2.51 -8.28
N ARG A 11 4.81 -2.17 -7.46
CA ARG A 11 6.22 -2.23 -7.82
C ARG A 11 6.95 -3.19 -6.91
N VAL A 12 7.70 -4.11 -7.50
CA VAL A 12 8.45 -5.13 -6.76
C VAL A 12 9.94 -4.89 -6.98
N TRP A 13 10.69 -4.85 -5.90
CA TRP A 13 12.15 -4.75 -5.88
C TRP A 13 12.73 -5.98 -5.17
N PRO A 14 12.92 -7.10 -5.89
CA PRO A 14 13.31 -8.37 -5.27
C PRO A 14 14.65 -8.28 -4.55
N GLN A 15 15.60 -7.52 -5.11
CA GLN A 15 16.93 -7.32 -4.52
C GLN A 15 16.89 -6.69 -3.11
N TYR A 16 15.86 -5.87 -2.84
CA TYR A 16 15.67 -5.20 -1.56
C TYR A 16 14.59 -5.86 -0.69
N GLY A 17 14.00 -6.98 -1.15
CA GLY A 17 12.84 -7.57 -0.50
C GLY A 17 11.66 -6.60 -0.37
N ARG A 18 11.50 -5.63 -1.28
CA ARG A 18 10.55 -4.53 -1.11
C ARG A 18 9.42 -4.63 -2.12
N VAL A 19 8.18 -4.50 -1.66
CA VAL A 19 7.00 -4.33 -2.50
C VAL A 19 6.34 -3.01 -2.15
N GLU A 20 5.99 -2.24 -3.17
CA GLU A 20 5.25 -1.00 -3.03
C GLU A 20 3.90 -1.14 -3.69
N ILE A 21 2.85 -0.75 -2.98
CA ILE A 21 1.47 -0.78 -3.46
C ILE A 21 0.95 0.64 -3.37
N ARG A 22 0.57 1.22 -4.50
CA ARG A 22 -0.06 2.53 -4.56
C ARG A 22 -1.49 2.38 -5.05
N GLY A 23 -2.37 3.21 -4.53
CA GLY A 23 -3.75 3.24 -4.96
C GLY A 23 -4.52 4.40 -4.38
N VAL A 24 -5.82 4.38 -4.65
CA VAL A 24 -6.75 5.42 -4.28
C VAL A 24 -7.72 4.83 -3.26
N LEU A 25 -7.70 5.34 -2.03
CA LEU A 25 -8.71 5.04 -1.02
C LEU A 25 -9.92 5.94 -1.26
N LYS A 26 -11.08 5.35 -1.52
CA LYS A 26 -12.35 6.07 -1.58
C LYS A 26 -13.21 5.74 -0.37
N THR A 27 -13.77 6.76 0.26
CA THR A 27 -14.62 6.63 1.43
C THR A 27 -15.96 7.33 1.20
N TRP A 28 -17.06 6.59 1.32
CA TRP A 28 -18.44 7.06 1.20
C TRP A 28 -19.10 7.20 2.56
N ILE A 29 -19.67 8.39 2.80
CA ILE A 29 -20.53 8.66 3.95
C ILE A 29 -21.97 8.79 3.41
N GLY A 30 -22.75 7.71 3.51
CA GLY A 30 -24.06 7.61 2.86
C GLY A 30 -23.92 7.65 1.33
N ASP A 31 -24.87 8.32 0.66
CA ASP A 31 -24.92 8.45 -0.81
C ASP A 31 -24.11 9.65 -1.34
N SER A 32 -23.29 10.27 -0.49
CA SER A 32 -22.44 11.41 -0.89
C SER A 32 -21.32 10.99 -1.86
N LYS A 33 -20.80 11.98 -2.59
CA LYS A 33 -19.57 11.80 -3.39
C LYS A 33 -18.43 11.35 -2.46
N PRO A 34 -17.62 10.36 -2.85
CA PRO A 34 -16.58 9.83 -1.96
C PRO A 34 -15.45 10.82 -1.71
N PHE A 35 -14.96 10.83 -0.47
CA PHE A 35 -13.64 11.36 -0.14
C PHE A 35 -12.58 10.47 -0.76
N THR A 36 -11.51 11.05 -1.28
CA THR A 36 -10.50 10.34 -2.05
C THR A 36 -9.11 10.70 -1.56
N ASP A 37 -8.36 9.70 -1.13
CA ASP A 37 -6.96 9.84 -0.69
C ASP A 37 -6.06 8.93 -1.50
N ILE A 38 -4.88 9.42 -1.90
CA ILE A 38 -3.83 8.56 -2.46
C ILE A 38 -3.14 7.88 -1.28
N LYS A 39 -3.04 6.55 -1.33
CA LYS A 39 -2.33 5.75 -0.34
C LYS A 39 -1.18 5.02 -1.01
N HIS A 40 -0.05 4.95 -0.30
CA HIS A 40 1.15 4.26 -0.74
C HIS A 40 1.67 3.42 0.43
N TYR A 41 1.69 2.12 0.22
CA TYR A 41 2.13 1.15 1.21
C TYR A 41 3.43 0.49 0.79
N ILE A 42 4.30 0.26 1.76
CA ILE A 42 5.54 -0.50 1.60
C ILE A 42 5.42 -1.78 2.41
N LEU A 43 5.74 -2.90 1.78
CA LEU A 43 5.98 -4.19 2.43
C LEU A 43 7.48 -4.49 2.30
N ILE A 44 8.12 -4.78 3.42
CA ILE A 44 9.48 -5.31 3.48
C ILE A 44 9.40 -6.80 3.79
N LEU A 45 10.05 -7.59 2.94
CA LEU A 45 10.06 -9.04 2.96
C LEU A 45 11.45 -9.52 3.31
N LYS A 46 11.56 -10.36 4.33
CA LYS A 46 12.79 -11.03 4.71
C LYS A 46 12.74 -12.49 4.27
N ARG A 47 13.80 -12.99 3.63
CA ARG A 47 13.91 -14.41 3.29
C ARG A 47 14.92 -15.09 4.21
N GLU A 48 14.49 -16.14 4.88
CA GLU A 48 15.33 -16.91 5.81
C GLU A 48 14.94 -18.39 5.76
N ASN A 49 15.93 -19.27 5.59
CA ASN A 49 15.73 -20.73 5.54
C ASN A 49 14.63 -21.19 4.56
N GLY A 50 14.54 -20.54 3.40
CA GLY A 50 13.55 -20.86 2.37
C GLY A 50 12.15 -20.29 2.60
N VAL A 51 11.91 -19.63 3.73
CA VAL A 51 10.64 -18.97 4.07
C VAL A 51 10.75 -17.47 3.78
N THR A 52 9.69 -16.89 3.21
CA THR A 52 9.56 -15.43 3.05
C THR A 52 8.60 -14.90 4.12
N TRP A 53 9.10 -14.00 4.95
CA TRP A 53 8.38 -13.34 6.03
C TRP A 53 8.03 -11.92 5.63
N LEU A 54 6.85 -11.45 6.02
CA LEU A 54 6.57 -10.03 6.07
C LEU A 54 7.26 -9.46 7.31
N ASP A 55 8.33 -8.70 7.09
CA ASP A 55 9.15 -8.12 8.15
C ASP A 55 8.57 -6.77 8.61
N ASN A 56 8.19 -5.91 7.65
CA ASN A 56 7.54 -4.64 7.93
C ASN A 56 6.43 -4.34 6.94
N PHE A 57 5.36 -3.70 7.43
CA PHE A 57 4.28 -3.15 6.62
C PHE A 57 3.92 -1.77 7.14
N GLY A 58 3.89 -0.78 6.25
CA GLY A 58 3.55 0.59 6.64
C GLY A 58 3.11 1.45 5.47
N GLU A 59 2.41 2.54 5.79
CA GLU A 59 2.10 3.61 4.85
C GLU A 59 3.32 4.54 4.74
N THR A 60 3.57 5.08 3.54
CA THR A 60 4.65 6.02 3.27
C THR A 60 4.09 7.23 2.52
N ASP A 61 4.66 8.41 2.77
CA ASP A 61 4.36 9.63 2.03
C ASP A 61 5.54 9.94 1.09
N ASP A 62 5.32 9.80 -0.22
CA ASP A 62 6.28 10.23 -1.24
C ASP A 62 6.47 11.77 -1.24
N GLU A 63 5.52 12.53 -0.69
CA GLU A 63 5.54 14.01 -0.69
C GLU A 63 6.58 14.64 0.25
N LYS A 64 7.25 13.86 1.12
CA LYS A 64 8.26 14.36 2.07
C LYS A 64 9.72 14.12 1.63
N LYS A 65 9.96 13.85 0.35
CA LYS A 65 11.31 13.68 -0.19
C LYS A 65 11.84 14.88 -0.93
#